data_AF-A0A1I7E476-F1
#
_entry.id   AF-A0A1I7E476-F1
#
_cell.length_a   1.000
_cell.length_b   1.000
_cell.length_c   1.000
_cell.angle_alpha   90.00
_cell.angle_beta   90.00
_cell.angle_gamma   90.00
#
_symmetry.space_group_name_H-M   'P 1'
#
loop_
_entity.id
_entity.type
_entity.pdbx_description
1 polymer ?
#
loop_
_entity_poly.entity_id
_entity_poly.type
_entity_poly.pdbx_seq_one_letter_code
_entity_poly.pdbx_strand_id
1 'polypeptide(L)'
;MKYKILSGFALVSIIATPALAEWSFVDGPTANAFIQSNDSTLELQCNRIRFAPAGYEDSEDIAAKQGLSIRFMKDGTTETGAFQVGQDNAIVRIVDNFPVEISFNSAQDYDFVLDQLAANASVNLSRIDQDVTYGIFDLTGSSAAIKSLRSACSGAEQETANYEPPEGAVYCGGGAVKRQIEYVILDTPDGEWDALLTVNGEVTRAMTAYSFFGNAEAPKGFVVALLGEDRSETLVFSDGGRDWLEYGDYQYEKCN
;
A
#
# COMPACT_ATOMS: atom_id res chain seq x y z
N MET A 1 -0.77 38.19 -63.24
CA MET A 1 -1.43 37.64 -62.03
C MET A 1 -0.91 36.24 -61.77
N LYS A 2 -0.28 35.99 -60.61
CA LYS A 2 -0.47 34.80 -59.75
C LYS A 2 0.47 34.86 -58.54
N TYR A 3 -0.07 34.41 -57.42
CA TYR A 3 0.20 34.84 -56.05
C TYR A 3 1.38 34.09 -55.39
N LYS A 4 2.05 34.79 -54.47
CA LYS A 4 2.96 34.23 -53.46
C LYS A 4 2.15 33.48 -52.40
N ILE A 5 2.60 32.31 -51.96
CA ILE A 5 2.16 31.69 -50.70
C ILE A 5 3.42 31.19 -49.96
N LEU A 6 3.74 31.84 -48.84
CA LEU A 6 4.63 31.30 -47.80
C LEU A 6 3.75 30.48 -46.85
N SER A 7 4.08 29.20 -46.64
CA SER A 7 3.56 28.41 -45.51
C SER A 7 4.55 28.48 -44.35
N GLY A 8 4.13 29.06 -43.24
CA GLY A 8 4.82 28.97 -41.95
C GLY A 8 4.32 27.75 -41.17
N PHE A 9 5.25 26.91 -40.72
CA PHE A 9 4.98 25.86 -39.74
C PHE A 9 5.12 26.47 -38.33
N ALA A 10 4.05 26.48 -37.56
CA ALA A 10 4.09 26.79 -36.14
C ALA A 10 4.38 25.51 -35.35
N LEU A 11 5.52 25.49 -34.67
CA LEU A 11 5.92 24.41 -33.76
C LEU A 11 5.30 24.69 -32.37
N VAL A 12 4.42 23.82 -31.90
CA VAL A 12 3.88 23.88 -30.53
C VAL A 12 4.74 22.99 -29.64
N SER A 13 5.51 23.60 -28.75
CA SER A 13 6.28 22.90 -27.72
C SER A 13 5.39 22.70 -26.49
N ILE A 14 5.05 21.44 -26.19
CA ILE A 14 4.38 21.07 -24.94
C ILE A 14 5.45 21.03 -23.84
N ILE A 15 5.33 21.91 -22.85
CA ILE A 15 6.21 21.94 -21.67
C ILE A 15 5.62 20.94 -20.68
N ALA A 16 6.30 19.80 -20.46
CA ALA A 16 5.95 18.89 -19.38
C ALA A 16 6.46 19.46 -18.05
N THR A 17 5.55 19.83 -17.14
CA THR A 17 5.91 20.13 -15.75
C THR A 17 6.19 18.82 -15.00
N PRO A 18 7.25 18.73 -14.19
CA PRO A 18 7.47 17.57 -13.33
C PRO A 18 6.33 17.47 -12.32
N ALA A 19 5.78 16.27 -12.13
CA ALA A 19 4.84 16.00 -11.05
C ALA A 19 5.58 16.16 -9.72
N LEU A 20 5.12 17.08 -8.87
CA LEU A 20 5.59 17.17 -7.49
C LEU A 20 5.02 15.96 -6.73
N ALA A 21 5.83 15.31 -5.89
CA ALA A 21 5.36 14.28 -4.99
C ALA A 21 4.36 14.90 -4.00
N GLU A 22 3.10 14.48 -4.05
CA GLU A 22 2.02 15.02 -3.23
C GLU A 22 1.55 13.99 -2.20
N TRP A 23 1.28 14.45 -0.98
CA TRP A 23 0.71 13.61 0.07
C TRP A 23 -0.73 13.24 -0.27
N SER A 24 -1.03 11.94 -0.20
CA SER A 24 -2.36 11.38 -0.42
C SER A 24 -2.91 10.80 0.88
N PHE A 25 -4.23 10.77 1.00
CA PHE A 25 -4.95 10.11 2.09
C PHE A 25 -6.06 9.23 1.50
N VAL A 26 -6.16 8.01 1.98
CA VAL A 26 -7.25 7.08 1.66
C VAL A 26 -7.97 6.76 2.96
N ASP A 27 -9.26 7.06 2.98
CA ASP A 27 -10.15 6.73 4.08
C ASP A 27 -10.59 5.27 3.97
N GLY A 28 -11.10 4.72 5.07
CA GLY A 28 -11.61 3.37 5.10
C GLY A 28 -11.11 2.59 6.32
N PRO A 29 -11.42 1.29 6.34
CA PRO A 29 -11.13 0.43 7.48
C PRO A 29 -9.64 0.30 7.84
N THR A 30 -8.74 0.38 6.84
CA THR A 30 -7.30 0.54 7.02
C THR A 30 -6.87 1.89 6.45
N ALA A 31 -7.39 2.97 7.03
CA ALA A 31 -7.06 4.32 6.60
C ALA A 31 -5.54 4.54 6.57
N ASN A 32 -5.06 5.17 5.49
CA ASN A 32 -3.64 5.46 5.32
C ASN A 32 -3.38 6.84 4.71
N ALA A 33 -2.21 7.39 5.03
CA ALA A 33 -1.69 8.59 4.41
C ALA A 33 -0.30 8.28 3.86
N PHE A 34 0.00 8.67 2.62
CA PHE A 34 1.26 8.29 2.00
C PHE A 34 1.81 9.36 1.07
N ILE A 35 3.12 9.27 0.83
CA ILE A 35 3.83 10.00 -0.21
C ILE A 35 4.69 9.03 -1.00
N GLN A 36 4.68 9.18 -2.32
CA GLN A 36 5.57 8.46 -3.22
C GLN A 36 6.68 9.39 -3.71
N SER A 37 7.93 9.02 -3.42
CA SER A 37 9.12 9.57 -4.06
C SER A 37 9.59 8.56 -5.10
N ASN A 38 10.27 8.99 -6.17
CA ASN A 38 10.59 8.20 -7.37
C ASN A 38 10.80 6.69 -7.14
N ASP A 39 11.61 6.33 -6.13
CA ASP A 39 12.03 4.95 -5.87
C ASP A 39 11.47 4.35 -4.57
N SER A 40 10.59 5.05 -3.84
CA SER A 40 10.09 4.60 -2.54
C SER A 40 8.78 5.26 -2.11
N THR A 41 7.97 4.54 -1.33
CA THR A 41 6.77 5.08 -0.68
C THR A 41 6.96 5.13 0.82
N LEU A 42 6.55 6.23 1.45
CA LEU A 42 6.34 6.32 2.89
C LEU A 42 4.84 6.32 3.15
N GLU A 43 4.36 5.35 3.92
CA GLU A 43 2.96 5.16 4.27
C GLU A 43 2.78 5.19 5.78
N LEU A 44 1.75 5.92 6.22
CA LEU A 44 1.32 6.08 7.59
C LEU A 44 -0.06 5.41 7.73
N GLN A 45 -0.22 4.53 8.70
CA GLN A 45 -1.50 3.93 9.08
C GLN A 45 -1.73 4.17 10.58
N CYS A 46 -2.92 3.90 11.10
CA CYS A 46 -3.31 4.30 12.47
C CYS A 46 -2.34 3.97 13.61
N ASN A 47 -1.49 2.96 13.47
CA ASN A 47 -0.52 2.56 14.49
C ASN A 47 0.86 2.17 13.95
N ARG A 48 1.14 2.44 12.68
CA ARG A 48 2.37 1.95 12.04
C ARG A 48 2.81 2.82 10.87
N ILE A 49 4.08 2.66 10.52
CA ILE A 49 4.68 3.23 9.31
C ILE A 49 5.14 2.08 8.44
N ARG A 50 4.95 2.20 7.13
CA ARG A 50 5.54 1.31 6.13
C ARG A 50 6.38 2.12 5.16
N PHE A 51 7.55 1.62 4.81
CA PHE A 51 8.31 2.17 3.71
C PHE A 51 9.12 1.09 3.00
N ALA A 52 9.42 1.31 1.72
CA ALA A 52 10.24 0.41 0.92
C ALA A 52 11.64 1.02 0.73
N PRO A 53 12.68 0.51 1.42
CA PRO A 53 14.07 0.89 1.11
C PRO A 53 14.41 0.63 -0.36
N ALA A 54 15.46 1.25 -0.89
CA ALA A 54 15.85 1.08 -2.29
C ALA A 54 16.25 -0.37 -2.64
N GLY A 55 16.68 -1.17 -1.66
CA GLY A 55 17.05 -2.58 -1.86
C GLY A 55 16.50 -3.51 -0.77
N TYR A 56 16.36 -4.80 -1.12
CA TYR A 56 15.93 -5.83 -0.16
C TYR A 56 16.94 -5.99 0.97
N GLU A 57 18.25 -5.90 0.65
CA GLU A 57 19.34 -5.97 1.62
C GLU A 57 19.24 -4.91 2.71
N ASP A 58 18.75 -3.70 2.38
CA ASP A 58 18.52 -2.64 3.35
C ASP A 58 17.35 -3.00 4.29
N SER A 59 16.30 -3.62 3.74
CA SER A 59 15.16 -4.11 4.54
C SER A 59 15.58 -5.22 5.50
N GLU A 60 16.42 -6.15 5.05
CA GLU A 60 17.01 -7.18 5.91
C GLU A 60 17.92 -6.59 6.99
N ASP A 61 18.74 -5.59 6.65
CA ASP A 61 19.61 -4.89 7.60
C ASP A 61 18.80 -4.17 8.70
N ILE A 62 17.75 -3.44 8.31
CA ILE A 62 16.85 -2.74 9.24
C ILE A 62 16.14 -3.75 10.16
N ALA A 63 15.57 -4.82 9.60
CA ALA A 63 14.86 -5.83 10.37
C ALA A 63 15.80 -6.64 11.28
N ALA A 64 17.00 -7.01 10.82
CA ALA A 64 17.96 -7.76 11.61
C ALA A 64 18.51 -6.94 12.79
N LYS A 65 18.75 -5.64 12.58
CA LYS A 65 19.25 -4.75 13.62
C LYS A 65 18.16 -4.27 14.58
N GLN A 66 16.89 -4.38 14.18
CA GLN A 66 15.76 -3.81 14.91
C GLN A 66 16.04 -2.36 15.33
N GLY A 67 16.61 -1.57 14.40
CA GLY A 67 17.18 -0.27 14.71
C GLY A 67 17.12 0.68 13.53
N LEU A 68 16.32 1.74 13.67
CA LEU A 68 16.14 2.80 12.67
C LEU A 68 16.06 4.16 13.36
N SER A 69 16.62 5.20 12.75
CA SER A 69 16.45 6.58 13.16
C SER A 69 15.50 7.29 12.19
N ILE A 70 14.40 7.84 12.72
CA ILE A 70 13.48 8.71 11.99
C ILE A 70 13.89 10.15 12.29
N ARG A 71 14.56 10.81 11.34
CA ARG A 71 15.16 12.13 11.53
C ARG A 71 14.34 13.21 10.84
N PHE A 72 14.04 14.29 11.54
CA PHE A 72 13.16 15.34 11.05
C PHE A 72 13.95 16.60 10.69
N MET A 73 13.70 17.15 9.50
CA MET A 73 14.47 18.26 8.94
C MET A 73 13.56 19.48 8.71
N LYS A 74 13.90 20.62 9.32
CA LYS A 74 13.05 21.83 9.27
C LYS A 74 12.91 22.43 7.87
N ASP A 75 14.00 22.41 7.10
CA ASP A 75 14.14 23.07 5.79
C ASP A 75 14.74 22.10 4.76
N GLY A 76 14.63 20.80 5.02
CA GLY A 76 15.25 19.74 4.23
C GLY A 76 16.71 19.45 4.61
N THR A 77 17.37 20.33 5.38
CA THR A 77 18.81 20.23 5.67
C THR A 77 19.18 20.35 7.14
N THR A 78 18.39 21.07 7.93
CA THR A 78 18.63 21.31 9.36
C THR A 78 17.82 20.32 10.21
N GLU A 79 18.49 19.39 10.90
CA GLU A 79 17.83 18.45 11.81
C GLU A 79 17.24 19.17 13.03
N THR A 80 15.97 18.92 13.32
CA THR A 80 15.27 19.43 14.51
C THR A 80 15.18 18.40 15.63
N GLY A 81 15.29 17.12 15.29
CA GLY A 81 15.30 16.00 16.21
C GLY A 81 15.20 14.67 15.48
N ALA A 82 15.22 13.60 16.26
CA ALA A 82 15.07 12.24 15.74
C ALA A 82 14.33 11.34 16.73
N PHE A 83 13.59 10.36 16.20
CA PHE A 83 13.02 9.26 16.97
C PHE A 83 13.82 7.99 16.71
N GLN A 84 14.32 7.35 17.77
CA GLN A 84 15.09 6.10 17.65
C GLN A 84 14.13 4.92 17.80
N VAL A 85 13.90 4.20 16.71
CA VAL A 85 13.11 2.97 16.67
C VAL A 85 13.99 1.82 17.14
N GLY A 86 13.51 1.08 18.12
CA GLY A 86 14.18 -0.09 18.69
C GLY A 86 13.20 -1.07 19.31
N GLN A 87 13.68 -2.24 19.72
CA GLN A 87 12.85 -3.31 20.30
C GLN A 87 12.04 -2.86 21.53
N ASP A 88 12.50 -1.82 22.24
CA ASP A 88 11.84 -1.30 23.42
C ASP A 88 10.55 -0.51 23.10
N ASN A 89 10.51 0.17 21.95
CA ASN A 89 9.41 1.10 21.60
C ASN A 89 8.66 0.73 20.31
N ALA A 90 9.17 -0.19 19.52
CA ALA A 90 8.53 -0.64 18.30
C ALA A 90 8.93 -2.07 17.91
N ILE A 91 8.13 -2.64 17.00
CA ILE A 91 8.42 -3.88 16.32
C ILE A 91 8.71 -3.57 14.85
N VAL A 92 9.86 -4.04 14.36
CA VAL A 92 10.28 -3.84 12.97
C VAL A 92 10.23 -5.17 12.22
N ARG A 93 9.53 -5.23 11.08
CA ARG A 93 9.39 -6.45 10.25
C ARG A 93 9.41 -6.12 8.77
N ILE A 94 9.79 -7.10 7.96
CA ILE A 94 9.55 -7.06 6.51
C ILE A 94 8.16 -7.68 6.27
N VAL A 95 7.31 -6.99 5.51
CA VAL A 95 5.96 -7.42 5.14
C VAL A 95 5.81 -7.39 3.61
N ASP A 96 4.71 -7.94 3.08
CA ASP A 96 4.22 -7.74 1.71
C ASP A 96 5.31 -7.82 0.61
N ASN A 97 6.23 -8.79 0.75
CA ASN A 97 7.33 -9.07 -0.17
C ASN A 97 8.36 -7.94 -0.40
N PHE A 98 8.42 -6.86 0.40
CA PHE A 98 9.53 -5.89 0.36
C PHE A 98 9.50 -4.78 1.44
N PRO A 99 8.35 -4.19 1.83
CA PRO A 99 8.36 -3.04 2.73
C PRO A 99 8.77 -3.38 4.16
N VAL A 100 9.48 -2.45 4.80
CA VAL A 100 9.69 -2.45 6.24
C VAL A 100 8.48 -1.82 6.91
N GLU A 101 7.86 -2.57 7.82
CA GLU A 101 6.82 -2.09 8.73
C GLU A 101 7.42 -1.82 10.11
N ILE A 102 7.08 -0.64 10.65
CA ILE A 102 7.38 -0.22 12.02
C ILE A 102 6.06 -0.08 12.76
N SER A 103 5.75 -1.04 13.62
CA SER A 103 4.60 -0.99 14.51
C SER A 103 5.01 -0.43 15.87
N PHE A 104 4.42 0.69 16.28
CA PHE A 104 4.79 1.35 17.55
C PHE A 104 4.10 0.67 18.72
N ASN A 105 4.83 0.45 19.82
CA ASN A 105 4.29 -0.15 21.03
C ASN A 105 3.39 0.82 21.80
N SER A 106 3.55 2.12 21.58
CA SER A 106 2.83 3.20 22.26
C SER A 106 2.20 4.15 21.25
N ALA A 107 0.92 4.46 21.46
CA ALA A 107 0.23 5.50 20.70
C ALA A 107 0.88 6.88 20.88
N GLN A 108 1.45 7.16 22.06
CA GLN A 108 2.11 8.44 22.35
C GLN A 108 3.39 8.62 21.53
N ASP A 109 4.15 7.53 21.36
CA ASP A 109 5.35 7.54 20.53
C ASP A 109 4.99 7.74 19.06
N TYR A 110 3.93 7.07 18.61
CA TYR A 110 3.44 7.25 17.25
C TYR A 110 2.90 8.65 16.99
N ASP A 111 2.15 9.21 17.94
CA ASP A 111 1.63 10.58 17.87
C ASP A 111 2.75 11.61 17.81
N PHE A 112 3.81 11.42 18.59
CA PHE A 112 5.01 12.25 18.50
C PHE A 112 5.61 12.21 17.09
N VAL A 113 5.77 11.01 16.50
CA VAL A 113 6.29 10.88 15.13
C VAL A 113 5.39 11.58 14.13
N LEU A 114 4.06 11.38 14.21
CA LEU A 114 3.09 12.06 13.34
C LEU A 114 3.16 13.60 13.47
N ASP A 115 3.29 14.12 14.70
CA ASP A 115 3.43 15.56 14.93
C ASP A 115 4.70 16.12 14.27
N GLN A 116 5.81 15.38 14.37
CA GLN A 116 7.05 15.78 13.72
C GLN A 116 6.95 15.69 12.19
N LEU A 117 6.31 14.66 11.64
CA LEU A 117 6.08 14.55 10.20
C LEU A 117 5.18 15.68 9.67
N ALA A 118 4.21 16.15 10.45
CA ALA A 118 3.33 17.25 10.09
C ALA A 118 4.01 18.64 10.16
N ALA A 119 5.07 18.79 10.96
CA ALA A 119 5.69 20.08 11.27
C ALA A 119 6.99 20.39 10.51
N ASN A 120 7.63 19.40 9.90
CA ASN A 120 8.94 19.52 9.27
C ASN A 120 8.83 19.49 7.74
N ALA A 121 9.91 19.84 7.04
CA ALA A 121 9.95 19.91 5.58
C ALA A 121 10.39 18.59 4.93
N SER A 122 11.22 17.79 5.59
CA SER A 122 11.54 16.44 5.15
C SER A 122 11.80 15.49 6.33
N VAL A 123 11.69 14.19 6.05
CA VAL A 123 12.13 13.12 6.96
C VAL A 123 13.22 12.30 6.29
N ASN A 124 14.26 11.97 7.04
CA ASN A 124 15.30 11.02 6.65
C ASN A 124 15.18 9.77 7.54
N LEU A 125 14.91 8.63 6.90
CA LEU A 125 14.96 7.32 7.52
C LEU A 125 16.37 6.78 7.35
N SER A 126 17.11 6.70 8.45
CA SER A 126 18.52 6.31 8.43
C SER A 126 18.82 5.23 9.46
N ARG A 127 19.99 4.62 9.35
CA ARG A 127 20.54 3.82 10.44
C ARG A 127 20.79 4.71 11.67
N ILE A 128 20.75 4.12 12.86
CA ILE A 128 20.94 4.81 14.16
C ILE A 128 22.29 5.55 14.24
N ASP A 129 23.34 5.00 13.65
CA ASP A 129 24.69 5.61 13.60
C ASP A 129 24.85 6.68 12.51
N GLN A 130 23.79 6.97 11.75
CA GLN A 130 23.70 8.00 10.71
C GLN A 130 24.57 7.78 9.46
N ASP A 131 25.20 6.60 9.32
CA ASP A 131 26.10 6.32 8.19
C ASP A 131 25.35 5.89 6.92
N VAL A 132 24.10 5.45 7.05
CA VAL A 132 23.29 4.90 5.94
C VAL A 132 21.91 5.53 5.92
N THR A 133 21.51 6.10 4.77
CA THR A 133 20.16 6.60 4.51
C THR A 133 19.38 5.56 3.73
N TYR A 134 18.23 5.17 4.26
CA TYR A 134 17.31 4.21 3.64
C TYR A 134 16.20 4.88 2.84
N GLY A 135 15.87 6.13 3.17
CA GLY A 135 14.89 6.92 2.41
C GLY A 135 14.82 8.37 2.89
N ILE A 136 14.55 9.28 1.95
CA ILE A 136 14.27 10.69 2.24
C ILE A 136 12.93 11.05 1.59
N PHE A 137 12.03 11.64 2.37
CA PHE A 137 10.69 12.00 1.91
C PHE A 137 10.40 13.47 2.20
N ASP A 138 9.79 14.13 1.22
CA ASP A 138 9.27 15.48 1.36
C ASP A 138 8.00 15.46 2.23
N LEU A 139 7.88 16.42 3.13
CA LEU A 139 6.76 16.53 4.07
C LEU A 139 5.84 17.71 3.75
N THR A 140 6.05 18.38 2.62
CA THR A 140 5.16 19.46 2.17
C THR A 140 3.77 18.90 1.92
N GLY A 141 2.79 19.37 2.68
CA GLY A 141 1.40 18.89 2.60
C GLY A 141 1.06 17.72 3.55
N SER A 142 2.05 17.13 4.23
CA SER A 142 1.84 16.01 5.17
C SER A 142 0.83 16.33 6.27
N SER A 143 0.83 17.57 6.78
CA SER A 143 -0.06 18.01 7.86
C SER A 143 -1.55 17.80 7.56
N ALA A 144 -1.98 18.00 6.30
CA ALA A 144 -3.36 17.79 5.89
C ALA A 144 -3.71 16.29 5.83
N ALA A 145 -2.80 15.48 5.29
CA ALA A 145 -2.98 14.03 5.19
C ALA A 145 -2.98 13.37 6.58
N ILE A 146 -2.04 13.75 7.46
CA ILE A 146 -1.95 13.25 8.85
C ILE A 146 -3.18 13.65 9.67
N LYS A 147 -3.71 14.86 9.47
CA LYS A 147 -4.96 15.29 10.11
C LYS A 147 -6.13 14.40 9.69
N SER A 148 -6.22 14.06 8.40
CA SER A 148 -7.27 13.20 7.86
C SER A 148 -7.14 11.77 8.40
N LEU A 149 -5.91 11.23 8.41
CA LEU A 149 -5.60 9.94 9.01
C LEU A 149 -6.04 9.85 10.47
N ARG A 150 -5.65 10.83 11.31
CA ARG A 150 -6.05 10.86 12.72
C ARG A 150 -7.57 10.88 12.91
N SER A 151 -8.29 11.60 12.05
CA SER A 151 -9.75 11.63 12.08
C SER A 151 -10.33 10.23 11.85
N ALA A 152 -9.86 9.53 10.81
CA ALA A 152 -10.31 8.17 10.50
C ALA A 152 -9.97 7.18 11.63
N CYS A 153 -8.76 7.26 12.19
CA CYS A 153 -8.31 6.39 13.27
C CYS A 153 -9.06 6.60 14.60
N SER A 154 -9.63 7.79 14.83
CA SER A 154 -10.39 8.11 16.04
C SER A 154 -11.85 7.61 16.03
N GLY A 155 -12.36 7.18 14.87
CA GLY A 155 -13.72 6.63 14.71
C GLY A 155 -13.84 5.12 14.92
N ALA A 156 -12.72 4.42 15.13
CA ALA A 156 -12.68 2.97 15.31
C ALA A 156 -12.89 2.56 16.78
N GLU A 157 -14.11 2.72 17.30
CA GLU A 157 -14.56 1.84 18.39
C GLU A 157 -14.86 0.47 17.77
N GLN A 158 -14.20 -0.58 18.29
CA GLN A 158 -14.37 -1.97 17.84
C GLN A 158 -15.83 -2.43 18.01
N GLU A 159 -16.65 -2.36 16.96
CA GLU A 159 -17.89 -3.12 16.88
C GLU A 159 -17.60 -4.54 16.38
N THR A 160 -17.70 -5.50 17.29
CA THR A 160 -17.83 -6.93 16.97
C THR A 160 -19.16 -7.18 16.27
N ALA A 161 -19.17 -7.32 14.94
CA ALA A 161 -20.35 -7.75 14.19
C ALA A 161 -20.42 -9.29 14.09
N ASN A 162 -21.61 -9.83 14.36
CA ASN A 162 -21.95 -11.25 14.32
C ASN A 162 -21.83 -11.86 12.92
N TYR A 163 -21.39 -13.12 12.86
CA TYR A 163 -21.08 -13.90 11.67
C TYR A 163 -22.29 -14.69 11.14
N GLU A 164 -22.53 -14.67 9.83
CA GLU A 164 -23.42 -15.60 9.10
C GLU A 164 -22.62 -16.14 7.89
N PRO A 165 -22.70 -17.45 7.54
CA PRO A 165 -21.74 -18.09 6.64
C PRO A 165 -22.04 -17.79 5.15
N PRO A 166 -21.03 -17.63 4.27
CA PRO A 166 -21.27 -17.34 2.86
C PRO A 166 -21.55 -18.59 2.02
N GLU A 167 -22.56 -18.52 1.14
CA GLU A 167 -22.85 -19.48 0.06
C GLU A 167 -22.06 -19.09 -1.22
N GLY A 168 -20.81 -19.57 -1.35
CA GLY A 168 -19.91 -19.25 -2.47
C GLY A 168 -19.27 -20.47 -3.17
N ALA A 169 -18.65 -20.25 -4.34
CA ALA A 169 -17.87 -21.27 -5.04
C ALA A 169 -16.56 -21.56 -4.26
N VAL A 170 -16.23 -22.84 -4.09
CA VAL A 170 -15.08 -23.29 -3.29
C VAL A 170 -13.96 -23.78 -4.20
N TYR A 171 -12.74 -23.32 -3.94
CA TYR A 171 -11.55 -23.68 -4.69
C TYR A 171 -10.57 -24.44 -3.79
N CYS A 172 -10.13 -25.59 -4.27
CA CYS A 172 -9.27 -26.52 -3.56
C CYS A 172 -8.02 -26.81 -4.42
N GLY A 173 -6.83 -26.80 -3.83
CA GLY A 173 -5.61 -27.10 -4.61
C GLY A 173 -4.35 -26.45 -4.05
N GLY A 174 -3.40 -26.16 -4.93
CA GLY A 174 -2.13 -25.48 -4.62
C GLY A 174 -0.88 -26.37 -4.59
N GLY A 175 -0.92 -27.56 -5.20
CA GLY A 175 0.24 -28.45 -5.29
C GLY A 175 0.79 -28.87 -3.91
N ALA A 176 1.95 -28.32 -3.51
CA ALA A 176 2.59 -28.59 -2.22
C ALA A 176 1.88 -27.89 -1.03
N VAL A 177 1.07 -26.85 -1.30
CA VAL A 177 0.34 -26.11 -0.26
C VAL A 177 -1.15 -26.30 -0.48
N LYS A 178 -1.84 -26.90 0.49
CA LYS A 178 -3.29 -27.12 0.41
C LYS A 178 -4.01 -25.98 1.12
N ARG A 179 -4.91 -25.30 0.41
CA ARG A 179 -5.81 -24.29 0.98
C ARG A 179 -7.24 -24.49 0.47
N GLN A 180 -8.19 -24.06 1.28
CA GLN A 180 -9.59 -23.83 0.88
C GLN A 180 -9.76 -22.33 0.69
N ILE A 181 -10.19 -21.93 -0.50
CA ILE A 181 -10.36 -20.53 -0.86
C ILE A 181 -11.78 -20.34 -1.37
N GLU A 182 -12.44 -19.30 -0.86
CA GLU A 182 -13.79 -18.91 -1.21
C GLU A 182 -13.81 -17.41 -1.48
N TYR A 183 -14.65 -16.96 -2.41
CA TYR A 183 -14.91 -15.54 -2.57
C TYR A 183 -16.38 -15.27 -2.88
N VAL A 184 -16.83 -14.08 -2.52
CA VAL A 184 -18.14 -13.56 -2.89
C VAL A 184 -17.99 -12.13 -3.37
N ILE A 185 -18.66 -11.78 -4.46
CA ILE A 185 -18.82 -10.40 -4.91
C ILE A 185 -20.17 -9.93 -4.38
N LEU A 186 -20.19 -8.80 -3.66
CA LEU A 186 -21.33 -8.31 -2.91
C LEU A 186 -22.28 -7.51 -3.82
N ASP A 187 -23.58 -7.81 -3.77
CA ASP A 187 -24.60 -7.07 -4.53
C ASP A 187 -24.79 -5.64 -4.01
N THR A 188 -24.55 -5.41 -2.72
CA THR A 188 -24.62 -4.10 -2.06
C THR A 188 -23.34 -3.85 -1.28
N PRO A 189 -22.28 -3.40 -1.97
CA PRO A 189 -20.97 -3.19 -1.35
C PRO A 189 -20.94 -1.92 -0.49
N ASP A 190 -20.12 -1.94 0.55
CA ASP A 190 -19.81 -0.75 1.35
C ASP A 190 -18.51 -0.12 0.84
N GLY A 191 -18.66 0.88 -0.04
CA GLY A 191 -17.54 1.54 -0.70
C GLY A 191 -16.93 0.70 -1.82
N GLU A 192 -15.59 0.71 -1.90
CA GLU A 192 -14.83 0.01 -2.95
C GLU A 192 -14.62 -1.48 -2.67
N TRP A 193 -14.88 -1.90 -1.44
CA TRP A 193 -14.76 -3.29 -0.98
C TRP A 193 -16.01 -4.07 -1.39
N ASP A 194 -16.06 -4.43 -2.68
CA ASP A 194 -17.19 -5.12 -3.29
C ASP A 194 -17.04 -6.64 -3.34
N ALA A 195 -16.02 -7.19 -2.68
CA ALA A 195 -15.84 -8.62 -2.52
C ALA A 195 -15.33 -8.99 -1.13
N LEU A 196 -15.56 -10.26 -0.75
CA LEU A 196 -14.91 -10.91 0.38
C LEU A 196 -14.11 -12.10 -0.14
N LEU A 197 -12.88 -12.24 0.30
CA LEU A 197 -12.00 -13.37 0.06
C LEU A 197 -11.81 -14.12 1.38
N THR A 198 -12.10 -15.41 1.41
CA THR A 198 -11.91 -16.26 2.59
C THR A 198 -10.86 -17.32 2.30
N VAL A 199 -9.76 -17.32 3.04
CA VAL A 199 -8.66 -18.29 2.89
C VAL A 199 -8.56 -19.08 4.19
N ASN A 200 -8.85 -20.39 4.13
CA ASN A 200 -8.89 -21.28 5.29
C ASN A 200 -9.75 -20.76 6.46
N GLY A 201 -10.84 -20.05 6.16
CA GLY A 201 -11.75 -19.49 7.15
C GLY A 201 -11.39 -18.09 7.66
N GLU A 202 -10.25 -17.53 7.26
CA GLU A 202 -9.89 -16.13 7.52
C GLU A 202 -10.45 -15.24 6.40
N VAL A 203 -11.17 -14.18 6.76
CA VAL A 203 -11.91 -13.32 5.82
C VAL A 203 -11.17 -11.99 5.64
N THR A 204 -10.90 -11.65 4.38
CA THR A 204 -10.32 -10.41 3.93
C THR A 204 -11.30 -9.72 2.98
N ARG A 205 -11.55 -8.42 3.14
CA ARG A 205 -12.29 -7.66 2.13
C ARG A 205 -11.42 -7.44 0.90
N ALA A 206 -12.03 -7.45 -0.27
CA ALA A 206 -11.34 -7.21 -1.52
C ALA A 206 -12.17 -6.31 -2.43
N MET A 207 -11.49 -5.62 -3.34
CA MET A 207 -12.13 -4.94 -4.45
C MET A 207 -11.98 -5.76 -5.73
N THR A 208 -13.00 -5.72 -6.58
CA THR A 208 -12.96 -6.37 -7.89
C THR A 208 -12.31 -5.47 -8.92
N ALA A 209 -11.39 -6.04 -9.70
CA ALA A 209 -10.72 -5.37 -10.80
C ALA A 209 -10.83 -6.21 -12.09
N TYR A 210 -11.83 -5.89 -12.90
CA TYR A 210 -12.06 -6.52 -14.22
C TYR A 210 -11.06 -6.07 -15.29
N SER A 211 -10.33 -4.98 -15.05
CA SER A 211 -9.33 -4.42 -15.97
C SER A 211 -7.93 -4.45 -15.37
N PHE A 212 -7.62 -5.47 -14.56
CA PHE A 212 -6.36 -5.62 -13.84
C PHE A 212 -5.12 -5.51 -14.74
N PHE A 213 -5.16 -6.07 -15.95
CA PHE A 213 -4.05 -6.02 -16.91
C PHE A 213 -3.96 -4.70 -17.69
N GLY A 214 -4.92 -3.79 -17.50
CA GLY A 214 -4.96 -2.50 -18.18
C GLY A 214 -4.93 -2.64 -19.70
N ASN A 215 -3.85 -2.14 -20.32
CA ASN A 215 -3.63 -2.19 -21.77
C ASN A 215 -2.91 -3.46 -22.25
N ALA A 216 -2.42 -4.31 -21.34
CA ALA A 216 -1.86 -5.60 -21.68
C ALA A 216 -2.98 -6.60 -21.98
N GLU A 217 -2.71 -7.54 -22.88
CA GLU A 217 -3.66 -8.63 -23.16
C GLU A 217 -3.79 -9.51 -21.92
N ALA A 218 -5.02 -9.58 -21.37
CA ALA A 218 -5.30 -10.43 -20.23
C ALA A 218 -5.11 -11.90 -20.58
N PRO A 219 -4.59 -12.74 -19.67
CA PRO A 219 -4.47 -14.16 -19.91
C PRO A 219 -5.82 -14.78 -20.24
N LYS A 220 -5.79 -15.82 -21.08
CA LYS A 220 -7.01 -16.48 -21.54
C LYS A 220 -7.83 -17.00 -20.36
N GLY A 221 -9.11 -16.67 -20.34
CA GLY A 221 -10.03 -17.10 -19.29
C GLY A 221 -10.07 -16.16 -18.09
N PHE A 222 -9.29 -15.07 -18.05
CA PHE A 222 -9.38 -14.11 -16.96
C PHE A 222 -10.79 -13.55 -16.80
N VAL A 223 -11.29 -13.58 -15.58
CA VAL A 223 -12.63 -13.09 -15.22
C VAL A 223 -12.50 -11.80 -14.42
N VAL A 224 -11.79 -11.85 -13.30
CA VAL A 224 -11.72 -10.75 -12.34
C VAL A 224 -10.50 -10.94 -11.42
N ALA A 225 -9.87 -9.84 -11.01
CA ALA A 225 -8.92 -9.84 -9.92
C ALA A 225 -9.60 -9.38 -8.63
N LEU A 226 -9.31 -10.04 -7.51
CA LEU A 226 -9.71 -9.62 -6.17
C LEU A 226 -8.47 -9.06 -5.49
N LEU A 227 -8.52 -7.77 -5.19
CA LEU A 227 -7.44 -7.04 -4.54
C LEU A 227 -7.82 -6.85 -3.09
N GLY A 228 -7.22 -7.67 -2.22
CA GLY A 228 -7.47 -7.68 -0.79
C GLY A 228 -7.01 -6.39 -0.11
N GLU A 229 -7.71 -6.02 0.95
CA GLU A 229 -7.35 -4.93 1.86
C GLU A 229 -5.98 -5.15 2.51
N ASP A 230 -5.58 -6.42 2.68
CA ASP A 230 -4.26 -6.86 3.11
C ASP A 230 -3.21 -6.88 1.99
N ARG A 231 -3.55 -6.36 0.80
CA ARG A 231 -2.75 -6.38 -0.43
C ARG A 231 -2.52 -7.76 -1.02
N SER A 232 -3.29 -8.76 -0.59
CA SER A 232 -3.35 -10.03 -1.30
C SER A 232 -3.98 -9.84 -2.68
N GLU A 233 -3.44 -10.54 -3.67
CA GLU A 233 -3.98 -10.53 -5.03
C GLU A 233 -4.46 -11.93 -5.38
N THR A 234 -5.72 -12.04 -5.80
CA THR A 234 -6.30 -13.29 -6.29
C THR A 234 -6.82 -13.09 -7.70
N LEU A 235 -6.34 -13.87 -8.65
CA LEU A 235 -6.83 -13.81 -10.03
C LEU A 235 -7.81 -14.97 -10.28
N VAL A 236 -9.00 -14.65 -10.76
CA VAL A 236 -10.06 -15.63 -11.04
C VAL A 236 -10.18 -15.86 -12.52
N PHE A 237 -10.31 -17.13 -12.92
CA PHE A 237 -10.38 -17.55 -14.31
C PHE A 237 -11.50 -18.56 -14.57
N SER A 238 -12.07 -18.49 -15.78
CA SER A 238 -13.02 -19.44 -16.35
C SER A 238 -12.77 -19.59 -17.86
N ASP A 239 -12.39 -20.78 -18.30
CA ASP A 239 -12.21 -21.11 -19.72
C ASP A 239 -12.57 -22.56 -20.01
N GLY A 240 -13.31 -22.80 -21.10
CA GLY A 240 -13.60 -24.16 -21.58
C GLY A 240 -14.33 -25.08 -20.59
N GLY A 241 -15.11 -24.51 -19.65
CA GLY A 241 -15.81 -25.27 -18.61
C GLY A 241 -14.97 -25.61 -17.38
N ARG A 242 -13.78 -24.98 -17.24
CA ARG A 242 -12.93 -25.05 -16.06
C ARG A 242 -12.91 -23.72 -15.35
N ASP A 243 -13.09 -23.74 -14.04
CA ASP A 243 -12.99 -22.59 -13.15
C ASP A 243 -11.79 -22.80 -12.23
N TRP A 244 -10.88 -21.82 -12.17
CA TRP A 244 -9.74 -21.85 -11.25
C TRP A 244 -9.41 -20.45 -10.74
N LEU A 245 -8.63 -20.39 -9.66
CA LEU A 245 -8.03 -19.16 -9.17
C LEU A 245 -6.52 -19.32 -8.95
N GLU A 246 -5.82 -18.21 -9.02
CA GLU A 246 -4.40 -18.06 -8.67
C GLU A 246 -4.30 -17.21 -7.41
N TYR A 247 -3.57 -17.73 -6.40
CA TYR A 247 -3.34 -17.06 -5.13
C TYR A 247 -1.89 -17.29 -4.68
N GLY A 248 -1.11 -16.21 -4.68
CA GLY A 248 0.36 -16.30 -4.65
C GLY A 248 0.90 -17.08 -5.85
N ASP A 249 1.89 -17.94 -5.64
CA ASP A 249 2.52 -18.73 -6.71
C ASP A 249 1.75 -20.01 -7.10
N TYR A 250 0.50 -20.16 -6.67
CA TYR A 250 -0.24 -21.42 -6.74
C TYR A 250 -1.61 -21.30 -7.40
N GLN A 251 -1.99 -22.35 -8.15
CA GLN A 251 -3.31 -22.50 -8.77
C GLN A 251 -4.22 -23.45 -7.98
N TYR A 252 -5.49 -23.10 -7.86
CA TYR A 252 -6.54 -23.82 -7.15
C TYR A 252 -7.75 -24.03 -8.08
N GLU A 253 -8.21 -25.27 -8.22
CA GLU A 253 -9.34 -25.61 -9.08
C GLU A 253 -10.64 -25.58 -8.28
N LYS A 254 -11.75 -25.21 -8.92
CA LYS A 254 -13.08 -25.30 -8.29
C LYS A 254 -13.41 -26.76 -7.97
N CYS A 255 -13.87 -27.00 -6.74
CA CYS A 255 -14.07 -28.34 -6.19
C CYS A 255 -15.52 -28.63 -5.78
N ASN A 256 -16.47 -27.72 -6.04
CA ASN A 256 -17.90 -27.89 -5.80
C ASN A 256 -18.79 -27.59 -7.02
#